data_AF-A0A1N6JMU7-F1
#
_entry.id   AF-A0A1N6JMU7-F1
#
_cell.length_a   1.000
_cell.length_b   1.000
_cell.length_c   1.000
_cell.angle_alpha   90.00
_cell.angle_beta   90.00
_cell.angle_gamma   90.00
#
_symmetry.space_group_name_H-M   'P 1'
#
loop_
_entity.id
_entity.type
_entity.pdbx_description
1 polymer ?
#
loop_
_entity_poly.entity_id
_entity_poly.type
_entity_poly.pdbx_seq_one_letter_code
_entity_poly.pdbx_strand_id
1 'polypeptide(L)'
;MDTWFTLPTVSDERPQMNNLPAYPDFTVTLSRDDWRQAEFINISKLCAVGEEVDEIKDIWINHSKESAEGIRLFHQLHIRKQIGAAELFIPLFELKALLRSDSLGSIAFDQQPGFVKNGFALTTAASCYYGLEENGVVKYLCMHHSLPPAEREISRIIRSFSLIFVNWYSCNIQTP
;
A
#
# COMPACT_ATOMS: atom_id res chain seq x y z
N MET A 1 -18.87 18.55 -16.11
CA MET A 1 -17.90 19.03 -15.12
C MET A 1 -16.73 18.08 -15.24
N ASP A 2 -15.57 18.55 -15.66
CA ASP A 2 -14.40 17.69 -15.78
C ASP A 2 -13.83 17.44 -14.39
N THR A 3 -14.00 16.21 -13.89
CA THR A 3 -13.45 15.79 -12.60
C THR A 3 -11.96 15.54 -12.76
N TRP A 4 -11.15 16.19 -11.92
CA TRP A 4 -9.71 15.95 -11.85
C TRP A 4 -9.39 15.20 -10.56
N PHE A 5 -8.58 14.16 -10.70
CA PHE A 5 -8.09 13.32 -9.62
C PHE A 5 -6.66 13.72 -9.24
N THR A 6 -6.29 13.50 -7.98
CA THR A 6 -4.92 13.67 -7.48
C THR A 6 -4.09 12.39 -7.59
N LEU A 7 -4.73 11.27 -7.92
CA LEU A 7 -4.10 9.97 -8.13
C LEU A 7 -4.44 9.46 -9.54
N PRO A 8 -3.50 8.77 -10.21
CA PRO A 8 -3.75 8.13 -11.50
C PRO A 8 -4.46 6.79 -11.35
N THR A 9 -4.49 6.23 -10.13
CA THR A 9 -5.10 4.93 -9.87
C THR A 9 -5.56 4.78 -8.43
N VAL A 10 -6.55 3.91 -8.21
CA VAL A 10 -6.98 3.42 -6.90
C VAL A 10 -7.20 1.92 -6.95
N SER A 11 -7.06 1.24 -5.80
CA SER A 11 -7.49 -0.16 -5.68
C SER A 11 -9.02 -0.23 -5.75
N ASP A 12 -9.60 -1.27 -6.35
CA ASP A 12 -11.03 -1.58 -6.21
C ASP A 12 -11.33 -2.25 -4.86
N GLU A 13 -10.33 -2.87 -4.24
CA GLU A 13 -10.50 -3.56 -2.97
C GLU A 13 -10.58 -2.59 -1.81
N ARG A 14 -11.53 -2.86 -0.91
CA ARG A 14 -11.68 -2.14 0.36
C ARG A 14 -11.68 -3.16 1.49
N PRO A 15 -10.91 -2.92 2.56
CA PRO A 15 -10.89 -3.86 3.66
C PRO A 15 -12.20 -3.75 4.45
N GLN A 16 -12.55 -4.82 5.17
CA GLN A 16 -13.66 -4.78 6.12
C GLN A 16 -13.32 -3.86 7.29
N MET A 17 -14.35 -3.24 7.88
CA MET A 17 -14.21 -2.38 9.05
C MET A 17 -14.79 -3.06 10.30
N ASN A 18 -14.30 -2.67 11.47
CA ASN A 18 -14.87 -3.01 12.77
C ASN A 18 -14.99 -1.75 13.64
N ASN A 19 -15.56 -1.89 14.83
CA ASN A 19 -15.70 -0.78 15.78
C ASN A 19 -14.56 -0.66 16.81
N LEU A 20 -13.65 -1.65 16.89
CA LEU A 20 -12.65 -1.76 17.95
C LEU A 20 -11.25 -1.96 17.37
N PRO A 21 -10.23 -1.21 17.79
CA PRO A 21 -8.89 -1.39 17.27
C PRO A 21 -8.41 -2.83 17.51
N ALA A 22 -7.79 -3.44 16.50
CA ALA A 22 -7.17 -4.76 16.65
C ALA A 22 -5.94 -4.68 17.57
N TYR A 23 -5.23 -3.56 17.50
CA TYR A 23 -4.03 -3.28 18.29
C TYR A 23 -4.11 -1.89 18.95
N PRO A 24 -3.79 -1.74 20.24
CA PRO A 24 -4.06 -0.53 20.99
C PRO A 24 -2.92 0.51 20.99
N ASP A 25 -1.71 0.17 20.54
CA ASP A 25 -0.52 1.00 20.81
C ASP A 25 -0.60 2.38 20.12
N PHE A 26 -1.06 2.39 18.87
CA PHE A 26 -1.27 3.60 18.08
C PHE A 26 -2.27 3.36 16.95
N THR A 27 -2.66 4.42 16.24
CA THR A 27 -3.50 4.33 15.04
C THR A 27 -2.87 5.09 13.90
N VAL A 28 -2.79 4.45 12.73
CA VAL A 28 -2.44 5.09 11.46
C VAL A 28 -3.73 5.48 10.76
N THR A 29 -3.84 6.75 10.39
CA THR A 29 -4.96 7.24 9.60
C THR A 29 -4.56 7.36 8.15
N LEU A 30 -5.37 6.78 7.25
CA LEU A 30 -5.15 6.81 5.81
C LEU A 30 -6.34 7.47 5.12
N SER A 31 -6.10 8.12 3.98
CA SER A 31 -7.18 8.34 3.02
C SER A 31 -7.62 7.00 2.43
N ARG A 32 -8.91 6.89 2.07
CA ARG A 32 -9.43 5.68 1.42
C ARG A 32 -8.76 5.42 0.07
N ASP A 33 -8.33 6.47 -0.62
CA ASP A 33 -7.71 6.36 -1.94
C ASP A 33 -6.22 5.97 -1.83
N ASP A 34 -5.60 6.15 -0.67
CA ASP A 34 -4.21 5.73 -0.38
C ASP A 34 -4.09 4.23 -0.10
N TRP A 35 -5.23 3.53 0.06
CA TRP A 35 -5.24 2.09 0.31
C TRP A 35 -4.54 1.32 -0.82
N ARG A 36 -3.51 0.56 -0.43
CA ARG A 36 -2.68 -0.25 -1.34
C ARG A 36 -2.03 0.54 -2.47
N GLN A 37 -1.69 1.83 -2.28
CA GLN A 37 -0.92 2.61 -3.29
C GLN A 37 0.55 2.21 -3.37
N ALA A 38 1.11 1.68 -2.29
CA ALA A 38 2.42 1.06 -2.26
C ALA A 38 2.30 -0.27 -1.52
N GLU A 39 2.56 -1.38 -2.21
CA GLU A 39 2.30 -2.72 -1.66
C GLU A 39 3.33 -3.77 -2.07
N PHE A 40 3.42 -4.80 -1.25
CA PHE A 40 4.20 -6.00 -1.50
C PHE A 40 3.29 -7.09 -2.05
N ILE A 41 3.72 -7.72 -3.14
CA ILE A 41 2.93 -8.69 -3.89
C ILE A 41 3.79 -9.94 -4.11
N ASN A 42 3.16 -11.11 -4.16
CA ASN A 42 3.87 -12.33 -4.56
C ASN A 42 4.43 -12.19 -5.99
N ILE A 43 5.68 -12.60 -6.19
CA ILE A 43 6.36 -12.49 -7.50
C ILE A 43 5.63 -13.20 -8.64
N SER A 44 4.81 -14.22 -8.35
CA SER A 44 3.97 -14.89 -9.35
C SER A 44 2.98 -13.96 -10.06
N LYS A 45 2.65 -12.80 -9.46
CA LYS A 45 1.74 -11.81 -10.03
C LYS A 45 2.45 -10.72 -10.85
N LEU A 46 3.77 -10.82 -11.06
CA LEU A 46 4.56 -9.78 -11.74
C LEU A 46 4.01 -9.45 -13.14
N CYS A 47 3.51 -10.45 -13.88
CA CYS A 47 2.90 -10.22 -15.20
C CYS A 47 1.67 -9.32 -15.12
N ALA A 48 0.71 -9.66 -14.25
CA ALA A 48 -0.51 -8.87 -14.04
C ALA A 48 -0.20 -7.47 -13.47
N VAL A 49 0.81 -7.36 -12.61
CA VAL A 49 1.31 -6.05 -12.15
C VAL A 49 1.83 -5.22 -13.32
N GLY A 50 2.58 -5.81 -14.24
CA GLY A 50 3.09 -5.13 -15.42
C GLY A 50 1.98 -4.56 -16.29
N GLU A 51 0.95 -5.36 -16.56
CA GLU A 51 -0.23 -4.97 -17.34
C GLU A 51 -0.95 -3.77 -16.70
N GLU A 52 -1.26 -3.85 -15.41
CA GLU A 52 -1.89 -2.77 -14.65
C GLU A 52 -1.01 -1.50 -14.62
N VAL A 53 0.31 -1.66 -14.45
CA VAL A 53 1.26 -0.52 -14.45
C VAL A 53 1.32 0.16 -15.82
N ASP A 54 1.22 -0.57 -16.92
CA ASP A 54 1.24 0.02 -18.25
C ASP A 54 -0.01 0.85 -18.54
N GLU A 55 -1.18 0.43 -18.06
CA GLU A 55 -2.41 1.25 -18.10
C GLU A 55 -2.27 2.54 -17.27
N ILE A 56 -1.64 2.46 -16.09
CA ILE A 56 -1.41 3.64 -15.23
C ILE A 56 -0.40 4.61 -15.88
N LYS A 57 0.63 4.09 -16.56
CA LYS A 57 1.59 4.94 -17.30
C LYS A 57 0.92 5.71 -18.42
N ASP A 58 -0.03 5.09 -19.14
CA ASP A 58 -0.81 5.78 -20.17
C ASP A 58 -1.56 6.99 -19.57
N ILE A 59 -2.17 6.82 -18.40
CA ILE A 59 -2.81 7.93 -17.67
C ILE A 59 -1.81 9.02 -17.29
N TRP A 60 -0.62 8.66 -16.84
CA TRP A 60 0.44 9.62 -16.55
C TRP A 60 0.85 10.45 -17.76
N ILE A 61 1.02 9.81 -18.91
CA ILE A 61 1.58 10.43 -20.10
C ILE A 61 0.51 11.23 -20.85
N ASN A 62 -0.67 10.64 -21.03
CA ASN A 62 -1.69 11.15 -21.93
C ASN A 62 -2.87 11.81 -21.19
N HIS A 63 -3.05 11.51 -19.90
CA HIS A 63 -4.22 11.94 -19.13
C HIS A 63 -3.91 12.77 -17.90
N SER A 64 -2.72 13.38 -17.83
CA SER A 64 -2.31 14.25 -16.73
C SER A 64 -1.95 15.68 -17.16
N LYS A 65 -2.00 16.62 -16.22
CA LYS A 65 -1.46 17.97 -16.35
C LYS A 65 -0.89 18.44 -15.01
N GLU A 66 0.00 19.41 -15.05
CA GLU A 66 0.48 20.09 -13.84
C GLU A 66 -0.42 21.30 -13.54
N SER A 67 -0.83 21.46 -12.28
CA SER A 67 -1.56 22.63 -11.82
C SER A 67 -0.60 23.81 -11.59
N ALA A 68 -1.14 25.01 -11.34
CA ALA A 68 -0.32 26.18 -11.04
C ALA A 68 0.50 26.01 -9.75
N GLU A 69 0.06 25.14 -8.85
CA GLU A 69 0.69 24.80 -7.58
C GLU A 69 1.73 23.68 -7.69
N GLY A 70 2.04 23.22 -8.92
CA GLY A 70 2.98 22.11 -9.15
C GLY A 70 2.41 20.73 -8.81
N ILE A 71 1.10 20.63 -8.57
CA ILE A 71 0.43 19.36 -8.28
C ILE A 71 0.01 18.74 -9.60
N ARG A 72 0.38 17.48 -9.82
CA ARG A 72 -0.13 16.75 -10.98
C ARG A 72 -1.56 16.30 -10.76
N LEU A 73 -2.40 16.61 -11.74
CA LEU A 73 -3.81 16.25 -11.76
C LEU A 73 -4.08 15.33 -12.95
N PHE A 74 -4.99 14.38 -12.77
CA PHE A 74 -5.36 13.39 -13.77
C PHE A 74 -6.84 13.54 -14.14
N HIS A 75 -7.19 13.46 -15.42
CA HIS A 75 -8.61 13.47 -15.83
C HIS A 75 -9.17 12.07 -16.08
N GLN A 76 -8.33 11.05 -15.95
CA GLN A 76 -8.70 9.64 -15.91
C GLN A 76 -8.14 9.00 -14.64
N LEU A 77 -8.79 7.93 -14.21
CA LEU A 77 -8.43 7.17 -13.03
C LEU A 77 -8.52 5.68 -13.35
N HIS A 78 -7.43 4.96 -13.15
CA HIS A 78 -7.40 3.52 -13.32
C HIS A 78 -7.84 2.80 -12.04
N ILE A 79 -8.81 1.90 -12.13
CA ILE A 79 -9.29 1.11 -10.99
C ILE A 79 -8.65 -0.28 -11.06
N ARG A 80 -7.72 -0.58 -10.14
CA ARG A 80 -6.98 -1.84 -10.12
C ARG A 80 -7.86 -2.99 -9.68
N LYS A 81 -7.94 -4.05 -10.49
CA LYS A 81 -8.82 -5.20 -10.25
C LYS A 81 -8.11 -6.54 -10.43
N GLN A 82 -7.05 -6.59 -11.22
CA GLN A 82 -6.43 -7.84 -11.64
C GLN A 82 -5.52 -8.45 -10.56
N ILE A 83 -4.99 -7.61 -9.67
CA ILE A 83 -4.06 -8.06 -8.63
C ILE A 83 -4.74 -8.96 -7.60
N GLY A 84 -6.00 -8.68 -7.28
CA GLY A 84 -6.74 -9.38 -6.25
C GLY A 84 -6.04 -9.32 -4.88
N ALA A 85 -6.41 -10.27 -4.01
CA ALA A 85 -5.84 -10.42 -2.69
C ALA A 85 -4.34 -10.77 -2.77
N ALA A 86 -3.48 -10.10 -2.01
CA ALA A 86 -2.05 -10.41 -2.01
C ALA A 86 -1.74 -11.80 -1.43
N GLU A 87 -2.59 -12.29 -0.52
CA GLU A 87 -2.53 -13.61 0.15
C GLU A 87 -1.13 -14.00 0.61
N LEU A 88 -0.43 -13.03 1.20
CA LEU A 88 0.92 -13.24 1.70
C LEU A 88 0.93 -14.32 2.81
N PHE A 89 2.08 -14.94 2.97
CA PHE A 89 2.33 -15.92 4.03
C PHE A 89 3.59 -15.50 4.81
N ILE A 90 3.50 -14.35 5.46
CA ILE A 90 4.60 -13.79 6.25
C ILE A 90 4.21 -13.83 7.72
N PRO A 91 4.94 -14.57 8.58
CA PRO A 91 4.70 -14.51 10.01
C PRO A 91 4.93 -13.08 10.53
N LEU A 92 3.93 -12.50 11.20
CA LEU A 92 3.99 -11.12 11.67
C LEU A 92 5.19 -10.88 12.61
N PHE A 93 5.53 -11.86 13.43
CA PHE A 93 6.69 -11.77 14.32
C PHE A 93 8.02 -11.67 13.55
N GLU A 94 8.16 -12.34 12.40
CA GLU A 94 9.35 -12.23 11.55
C GLU A 94 9.43 -10.87 10.88
N LEU A 95 8.30 -10.36 10.40
CA LEU A 95 8.22 -9.02 9.84
C LEU A 95 8.63 -7.95 10.87
N LYS A 96 8.10 -8.04 12.10
CA LYS A 96 8.47 -7.17 13.22
C LYS A 96 9.97 -7.22 13.51
N ALA A 97 10.54 -8.43 13.61
CA ALA A 97 11.96 -8.63 13.86
C ALA A 97 12.83 -8.05 12.72
N LEU A 98 12.42 -8.24 11.46
CA LEU A 98 13.11 -7.70 10.29
C LEU A 98 13.12 -6.17 10.30
N LEU A 99 11.98 -5.56 10.61
CA LEU A 99 11.80 -4.10 10.68
C LEU A 99 12.30 -3.47 11.98
N ARG A 100 12.65 -4.28 12.99
CA ARG A 100 13.01 -3.83 14.34
C ARG A 100 11.91 -2.92 14.94
N SER A 101 10.66 -3.33 14.75
CA SER A 101 9.49 -2.60 15.22
C SER A 101 8.81 -3.39 16.34
N ASP A 102 8.70 -2.76 17.51
CA ASP A 102 8.18 -3.42 18.72
C ASP A 102 6.69 -3.15 18.95
N SER A 103 6.17 -2.01 18.46
CA SER A 103 4.78 -1.60 18.61
C SER A 103 3.90 -2.08 17.45
N LEU A 104 2.63 -2.35 17.76
CA LEU A 104 1.60 -2.68 16.77
C LEU A 104 0.45 -1.70 16.87
N GLY A 105 0.13 -1.05 15.76
CA GLY A 105 -0.98 -0.11 15.65
C GLY A 105 -2.17 -0.69 14.90
N SER A 106 -3.29 0.01 15.00
CA SER A 106 -4.47 -0.20 14.14
C SER A 106 -4.47 0.78 12.97
N ILE A 107 -5.34 0.52 11.99
CA ILE A 107 -5.54 1.41 10.84
C ILE A 107 -6.96 1.98 10.92
N ALA A 108 -7.10 3.28 10.69
CA ALA A 108 -8.38 3.96 10.50
C ALA A 108 -8.37 4.69 9.16
N PHE A 109 -9.56 4.94 8.60
CA PHE A 109 -9.69 5.79 7.42
C PHE A 109 -10.20 7.17 7.81
N ASP A 110 -9.67 8.19 7.13
CA ASP A 110 -10.17 9.56 7.27
C ASP A 110 -11.68 9.61 7.02
N GLN A 111 -12.39 10.34 7.89
CA GLN A 111 -13.83 10.60 7.77
C GLN A 111 -14.71 9.34 7.79
N GLN A 112 -14.18 8.17 8.19
CA GLN A 112 -14.94 6.94 8.34
C GLN A 112 -14.78 6.38 9.76
N PRO A 113 -15.88 6.16 10.51
CA PRO A 113 -15.77 5.62 11.86
C PRO A 113 -15.30 4.16 11.85
N GLY A 114 -14.55 3.80 12.88
CA GLY A 114 -14.06 2.45 13.10
C GLY A 114 -12.64 2.21 12.63
N PHE A 115 -12.23 0.95 12.64
CA PHE A 115 -10.89 0.50 12.31
C PHE A 115 -10.94 -0.58 11.25
N VAL A 116 -9.85 -0.73 10.49
CA VAL A 116 -9.70 -1.83 9.55
C VAL A 116 -9.71 -3.15 10.34
N LYS A 117 -10.68 -4.01 10.04
CA LYS A 117 -10.78 -5.34 10.63
C LYS A 117 -9.54 -6.14 10.26
N ASN A 118 -8.94 -6.81 11.25
CA ASN A 118 -7.68 -7.55 11.08
C ASN A 118 -6.51 -6.67 10.62
N GLY A 119 -6.65 -5.34 10.73
CA GLY A 119 -5.66 -4.38 10.31
C GLY A 119 -4.53 -4.27 11.32
N PHE A 120 -3.29 -4.21 10.83
CA PHE A 120 -2.12 -3.92 11.65
C PHE A 120 -1.30 -2.77 11.03
N ALA A 121 -0.58 -2.05 11.87
CA ALA A 121 0.41 -1.08 11.46
C ALA A 121 1.72 -1.27 12.26
N LEU A 122 2.84 -1.03 11.59
CA LEU A 122 4.19 -1.03 12.15
C LEU A 122 4.87 0.26 11.74
N THR A 123 5.52 0.93 12.68
CA THR A 123 6.32 2.12 12.38
C THR A 123 7.79 1.80 12.55
N THR A 124 8.61 2.37 11.66
CA THR A 124 10.06 2.43 11.80
C THR A 124 10.50 3.90 11.84
N ALA A 125 11.79 4.14 11.99
CA ALA A 125 12.33 5.49 11.85
C ALA A 125 12.23 6.04 10.41
N ALA A 126 12.02 5.17 9.41
CA ALA A 126 12.07 5.53 8.00
C ALA A 126 10.72 5.43 7.29
N SER A 127 9.78 4.63 7.80
CA SER A 127 8.53 4.36 7.11
C SER A 127 7.42 3.85 8.03
N CYS A 128 6.20 3.79 7.48
CA CYS A 128 5.07 3.11 8.10
C CYS A 128 4.63 1.94 7.22
N TYR A 129 4.58 0.74 7.77
CA TYR A 129 4.01 -0.44 7.12
C TYR A 129 2.65 -0.72 7.70
N TYR A 130 1.75 -1.19 6.87
CA TYR A 130 0.40 -1.53 7.30
C TYR A 130 -0.14 -2.68 6.47
N GLY A 131 -1.21 -3.30 6.93
CA GLY A 131 -1.82 -4.38 6.16
C GLY A 131 -2.88 -5.12 6.95
N LEU A 132 -3.15 -6.35 6.52
CA LEU A 132 -4.04 -7.26 7.23
C LEU A 132 -3.27 -8.48 7.70
N GLU A 133 -3.58 -8.97 8.89
CA GLU A 133 -3.04 -10.22 9.42
C GLU A 133 -4.16 -11.12 9.92
N GLU A 134 -3.98 -12.42 9.78
CA GLU A 134 -4.90 -13.40 10.33
C GLU A 134 -4.11 -14.49 11.04
N ASN A 135 -4.40 -14.69 12.33
CA ASN A 135 -3.72 -15.68 13.18
C ASN A 135 -2.18 -15.48 13.20
N GLY A 136 -1.73 -14.23 13.18
CA GLY A 136 -0.30 -13.89 13.19
C GLY A 136 0.38 -14.06 11.83
N VAL A 137 -0.39 -14.25 10.74
CA VAL A 137 0.12 -14.33 9.37
C VAL A 137 -0.37 -13.11 8.58
N VAL A 138 0.56 -12.30 8.11
CA VAL A 138 0.30 -11.14 7.25
C VAL A 138 -0.21 -11.62 5.89
N LYS A 139 -1.39 -11.12 5.50
CA LYS A 139 -2.07 -11.40 4.23
C LYS A 139 -1.91 -10.27 3.21
N TYR A 140 -1.80 -9.03 3.70
CA TYR A 140 -1.48 -7.86 2.91
C TYR A 140 -0.37 -7.11 3.61
N LEU A 141 0.59 -6.61 2.84
CA LEU A 141 1.64 -5.74 3.34
C LEU A 141 1.76 -4.55 2.40
N CYS A 142 1.57 -3.37 2.96
CA CYS A 142 1.60 -2.10 2.29
C CYS A 142 2.54 -1.15 3.02
N MET A 143 2.92 -0.08 2.34
CA MET A 143 3.72 0.99 2.90
C MET A 143 2.95 2.30 2.74
N HIS A 144 2.95 3.11 3.79
CA HIS A 144 2.52 4.50 3.75
C HIS A 144 3.68 5.35 4.25
N HIS A 145 3.88 6.54 3.66
CA HIS A 145 4.91 7.49 4.07
C HIS A 145 6.33 6.89 4.16
N SER A 146 7.17 7.16 3.16
CA SER A 146 8.56 6.69 3.15
C SER A 146 9.54 7.86 3.10
N LEU A 147 10.54 7.80 3.96
CA LEU A 147 11.78 8.59 3.84
C LEU A 147 12.79 7.80 2.99
N PRO A 148 13.83 8.46 2.41
CA PRO A 148 14.83 7.78 1.59
C PRO A 148 15.45 6.50 2.19
N PRO A 149 15.68 6.39 3.53
CA PRO A 149 16.20 5.15 4.11
C PRO A 149 15.28 3.91 3.98
N ALA A 150 13.99 4.09 3.66
CA ALA A 150 13.02 3.01 3.50
C ALA A 150 13.37 2.04 2.36
N GLU A 151 14.13 2.48 1.35
CA GLU A 151 14.56 1.60 0.23
C GLU A 151 15.33 0.36 0.70
N ARG A 152 16.11 0.49 1.79
CA ARG A 152 16.83 -0.63 2.39
C ARG A 152 15.89 -1.61 3.08
N GLU A 153 14.83 -1.11 3.71
CA GLU A 153 13.82 -1.93 4.36
C GLU A 153 12.99 -2.69 3.31
N ILE A 154 12.54 -2.01 2.26
CA ILE A 154 11.86 -2.60 1.10
C ILE A 154 12.71 -3.73 0.51
N SER A 155 13.97 -3.45 0.21
CA SER A 155 14.90 -4.44 -0.35
C SER A 155 15.07 -5.68 0.54
N ARG A 156 15.07 -5.49 1.87
CA ARG A 156 15.17 -6.61 2.83
C ARG A 156 13.89 -7.44 2.82
N ILE A 157 12.71 -6.81 2.86
CA ILE A 157 11.41 -7.52 2.82
C ILE A 157 11.29 -8.34 1.53
N ILE A 158 11.55 -7.71 0.37
CA ILE A 158 11.48 -8.35 -0.95
C ILE A 158 12.32 -9.63 -0.97
N ARG A 159 13.58 -9.56 -0.51
CA ARG A 159 14.50 -10.70 -0.52
C ARG A 159 14.12 -11.76 0.51
N SER A 160 13.76 -11.36 1.72
CA SER A 160 13.42 -12.30 2.80
C SER A 160 12.16 -13.11 2.50
N PHE A 161 11.20 -12.52 1.78
CA PHE A 161 9.90 -13.15 1.56
C PHE A 161 9.60 -13.45 0.07
N SER A 162 10.58 -13.28 -0.83
CA SER A 162 10.44 -13.52 -2.28
C SER A 162 9.25 -12.79 -2.90
N LEU A 163 9.17 -11.49 -2.62
CA LEU A 163 8.09 -10.61 -3.08
C LEU A 163 8.58 -9.65 -4.17
N ILE A 164 7.65 -8.92 -4.74
CA ILE A 164 7.91 -7.67 -5.44
C ILE A 164 7.28 -6.53 -4.64
N PHE A 165 7.84 -5.33 -4.75
CA PHE A 165 7.23 -4.11 -4.24
C PHE A 165 6.79 -3.25 -5.41
N VAL A 166 5.59 -2.68 -5.30
CA VAL A 166 5.01 -1.82 -6.33
C VAL A 166 4.57 -0.52 -5.69
N ASN A 167 5.07 0.60 -6.22
CA ASN A 167 4.46 1.91 -6.00
C ASN A 167 3.62 2.25 -7.23
N TRP A 168 2.31 2.11 -7.07
CA TRP A 168 1.34 2.26 -8.16
C TRP A 168 1.27 3.70 -8.66
N TYR A 169 1.36 4.68 -7.76
CA TYR A 169 1.36 6.09 -8.14
C TYR A 169 2.53 6.41 -9.07
N SER A 170 3.75 5.99 -8.73
CA SER A 170 4.95 6.30 -9.52
C SER A 170 5.30 5.26 -10.59
N CYS A 171 4.46 4.24 -10.79
CA CYS A 171 4.70 3.14 -11.72
C CYS A 171 6.06 2.44 -11.49
N ASN A 172 6.51 2.38 -10.24
CA ASN A 172 7.79 1.77 -9.86
C ASN A 172 7.58 0.34 -9.37
N ILE A 173 8.35 -0.59 -9.92
CA ILE A 173 8.38 -1.99 -9.50
C ILE A 173 9.80 -2.33 -9.05
N GLN A 174 9.92 -2.90 -7.85
CA GLN A 174 11.17 -3.45 -7.33
C GLN A 174 11.04 -4.96 -7.15
N THR A 175 12.03 -5.70 -7.64
CA THR A 175 12.11 -7.18 -7.59
C THR A 175 13.27 -7.64 -6.68
N PRO A 176 13.35 -8.92 -6.29
CA PRO A 176 14.43 -9.48 -5.45
C PRO A 176 15.87 -9.22 -5.93
#